data_AF-A0AA36M349-F1
#
_entry.id   AF-A0AA36M349-F1
#
_cell.length_a   1.000
_cell.length_b   1.000
_cell.length_c   1.000
_cell.angle_alpha   90.00
_cell.angle_beta   90.00
_cell.angle_gamma   90.00
#
_symmetry.space_group_name_H-M   'P 1'
#
loop_
_entity.id
_entity.type
_entity.pdbx_description
1 polymer ?
#
loop_
_entity_poly.entity_id
_entity_poly.type
_entity_poly.pdbx_seq_one_letter_code
_entity_poly.pdbx_strand_id
1 'polypeptide(L)'
;MEANKIQLAEVVLSDGRCISRFSERVDPKLFERPTFKAFLDMTDNFNPNPKVREPQVSLKEQQREIDAFLTAALNSKPWQIFYKFLNMKGLQHAENRNVFRKWIEQIWFEHYSRSRGEVLDSSGFEHVFMGEFRTAKKKKRKVNGLHNWIRFYQFEQDASENFHYKEYKDHRKNILAALRYSWRGAEKPLGSMFIGTSPEYDMAIFTLCFLAWLDKRNCDMLITTAYWMFTCITHEGSVPSCFARDRMDKGSTLQTTLVQDLVSWNSSTQKKPTTTLIEGEYDYDKTPDSIGGAKAKSTTGKNFEKSTTGDEKSTTVKDLEESTTEFDEPPPEPEPDIEDEDIKHISRRLRKADSAILEDYGYVGLNFQNRSANAYNAPKKFIGTVSPKLLERLTFATFLNLTENFTKSGVGKRLSSREMQRKIDAFLNAVFESNLWKILYDFLKESGVKQAKDVTMFRNYVKQIWFDQYPHSTASGNTSGFEQVFVGEIRRKDKQGKQGGVVNGVQNWVRFHQLEKGDKDFDYKGYKDLRQNILATLDFTWLKAEGETSMFIGTSPEYDLAVYTLCFIARLENRCQIEMDGCSPEIIVYGTDEDGKTYVGHLALSLGGVTSTCTRKY
;
A
#
# COMPACT_ATOMS: atom_id res chain seq x y z
N MET A 1 7.81 -0.59 6.70
CA MET A 1 8.83 0.47 6.76
C MET A 1 8.40 1.35 7.91
N GLU A 2 9.32 1.69 8.81
CA GLU A 2 9.05 2.82 9.71
C GLU A 2 9.02 4.06 8.84
N ALA A 3 7.88 4.73 8.85
CA ALA A 3 7.75 6.04 8.22
C ALA A 3 7.90 7.14 9.28
N ASN A 4 8.16 8.31 8.76
CA ASN A 4 9.11 9.25 9.33
C ASN A 4 8.41 10.59 9.42
N LYS A 5 8.01 11.00 10.63
CA LYS A 5 7.13 12.15 10.83
C LYS A 5 7.75 13.45 10.33
N ILE A 6 7.16 13.99 9.26
CA ILE A 6 7.30 15.38 8.81
C ILE A 6 5.95 16.06 9.02
N GLN A 7 5.96 17.20 9.70
CA GLN A 7 4.84 18.13 9.72
C GLN A 7 5.10 19.21 8.66
N LEU A 8 4.24 19.24 7.63
CA LEU A 8 4.22 20.27 6.61
C LEU A 8 3.30 21.40 7.06
N ALA A 9 3.65 22.64 6.71
CA ALA A 9 2.78 23.79 6.93
C ALA A 9 1.48 23.63 6.13
N GLU A 10 0.36 23.42 6.82
CA GLU A 10 -0.97 23.65 6.25
C GLU A 10 -1.33 25.15 6.28
N VAL A 11 -2.36 25.51 5.52
CA VAL A 11 -3.07 26.81 5.51
C VAL A 11 -2.53 27.91 4.58
N VAL A 12 -3.41 28.28 3.64
CA VAL A 12 -3.40 29.59 2.97
C VAL A 12 -3.85 30.64 3.98
N LEU A 13 -2.94 31.49 4.47
CA LEU A 13 -3.31 32.66 5.24
C LEU A 13 -3.81 33.77 4.30
N SER A 14 -5.05 34.22 4.52
CA SER A 14 -5.70 35.30 3.77
C SER A 14 -5.24 36.71 4.16
N ASP A 15 -4.13 36.84 4.90
CA ASP A 15 -3.65 38.10 5.50
C ASP A 15 -2.25 38.57 5.05
N GLY A 16 -1.62 37.87 4.11
CA GLY A 16 -0.36 38.30 3.49
C GLY A 16 0.90 38.10 4.34
N ARG A 17 0.84 37.39 5.47
CA ARG A 17 2.05 37.01 6.23
C ARG A 17 2.79 35.86 5.52
N CYS A 18 4.07 36.09 5.19
CA CYS A 18 4.91 35.08 4.55
C CYS A 18 5.30 33.94 5.51
N ILE A 19 5.11 32.71 5.05
CA ILE A 19 5.70 31.51 5.66
C ILE A 19 7.23 31.58 5.48
N SER A 20 7.99 31.52 6.57
CA SER A 20 9.46 31.64 6.52
C SER A 20 10.20 30.35 6.16
N ARG A 21 9.56 29.17 6.32
CA ARG A 21 10.09 27.83 6.02
C ARG A 21 8.98 26.91 5.54
N PHE A 22 9.23 26.10 4.52
CA PHE A 22 8.34 25.04 4.05
C PHE A 22 8.23 23.87 5.04
N SER A 23 9.33 23.56 5.73
CA SER A 23 9.40 22.50 6.73
C SER A 23 9.15 23.06 8.13
N GLU A 24 8.01 22.74 8.76
CA GLU A 24 7.74 23.18 10.15
C GLU A 24 8.50 22.32 11.15
N ARG A 25 8.40 20.99 11.01
CA ARG A 25 9.02 20.04 11.93
C ARG A 25 9.36 18.73 11.24
N VAL A 26 10.59 18.27 11.47
CA VAL A 26 11.07 16.94 11.12
C VAL A 26 11.55 16.29 12.41
N ASP A 27 11.25 15.01 12.63
CA ASP A 27 11.78 14.28 13.80
C ASP A 27 13.31 14.13 13.66
N PRO A 28 14.14 14.56 14.64
CA PRO A 28 15.59 14.42 14.56
C PRO A 28 16.08 12.97 14.46
N LYS A 29 15.33 12.01 15.04
CA LYS A 29 15.70 10.58 15.04
C LYS A 29 15.78 9.96 13.65
N LEU A 30 15.18 10.63 12.66
CA LEU A 30 15.24 10.19 11.26
C LEU A 30 16.66 10.23 10.73
N PHE A 31 17.44 11.22 11.17
CA PHE A 31 18.83 11.43 10.77
C PHE A 31 19.81 10.47 11.47
N GLU A 32 19.36 9.76 12.51
CA GLU A 32 20.12 8.65 13.14
C GLU A 32 20.04 7.35 12.33
N ARG A 33 19.06 7.22 11.41
CA ARG A 33 18.91 6.01 10.59
C ARG A 33 20.11 5.87 9.63
N PRO A 34 20.67 4.66 9.43
CA PRO A 34 21.95 4.47 8.72
C PRO A 34 22.07 5.20 7.38
N THR A 35 21.06 5.08 6.50
CA THR A 35 21.11 5.73 5.19
C THR A 35 20.90 7.25 5.25
N PHE A 36 20.11 7.76 6.19
CA PHE A 36 19.92 9.20 6.38
C PHE A 36 21.19 9.83 6.94
N LYS A 37 21.84 9.17 7.91
CA LYS A 37 23.13 9.60 8.45
C LYS A 37 24.19 9.64 7.36
N ALA A 38 24.40 8.52 6.66
CA ALA A 38 25.41 8.44 5.59
C ALA A 38 25.12 9.39 4.41
N PHE A 39 23.84 9.69 4.13
CA PHE A 39 23.45 10.72 3.17
C PHE A 39 23.88 12.12 3.61
N LEU A 40 23.67 12.45 4.89
CA LEU A 40 24.03 13.75 5.47
C LEU A 40 25.54 13.92 5.64
N ASP A 41 26.25 12.85 6.02
CA ASP A 41 27.71 12.82 6.15
C ASP A 41 28.34 13.31 4.83
N MET A 42 27.90 12.79 3.68
CA MET A 42 28.41 13.19 2.35
C MET A 42 28.10 14.64 1.93
N THR A 43 27.36 15.45 2.69
CA THR A 43 26.79 16.71 2.17
C THR A 43 27.77 17.87 2.01
N ASP A 44 28.94 17.79 2.62
CA ASP A 44 30.02 18.79 2.54
C ASP A 44 31.06 18.45 1.44
N ASN A 45 31.11 17.19 0.99
CA ASN A 45 31.94 16.74 -0.15
C ASN A 45 31.77 17.59 -1.42
N PHE A 46 30.57 18.12 -1.64
CA PHE A 46 30.12 18.74 -2.88
C PHE A 46 30.10 20.28 -2.81
N ASN A 47 30.55 20.94 -3.89
CA ASN A 47 30.55 22.38 -4.04
C ASN A 47 29.52 22.80 -5.11
N PRO A 48 28.52 23.64 -4.80
CA PRO A 48 27.50 24.01 -5.77
C PRO A 48 28.00 24.90 -6.93
N ASN A 49 29.28 25.25 -6.99
CA ASN A 49 29.84 26.05 -8.10
C ASN A 49 30.60 25.14 -9.08
N PRO A 50 30.20 25.09 -10.37
CA PRO A 50 30.70 24.17 -11.42
C PRO A 50 32.14 24.46 -11.91
N LYS A 51 32.96 25.11 -11.08
CA LYS A 51 34.31 25.60 -11.38
C LYS A 51 35.24 25.58 -10.16
N VAL A 52 34.75 25.17 -9.00
CA VAL A 52 35.59 24.90 -7.83
C VAL A 52 35.98 23.43 -7.90
N ARG A 53 37.23 23.10 -7.58
CA ARG A 53 37.69 21.71 -7.56
C ARG A 53 36.96 20.94 -6.46
N GLU A 54 36.50 19.74 -6.81
CA GLU A 54 35.88 18.77 -5.90
C GLU A 54 36.76 17.52 -5.74
N PRO A 55 36.54 16.71 -4.68
CA PRO A 55 35.72 17.02 -3.50
C PRO A 55 36.27 18.17 -2.65
N GLN A 56 35.48 18.69 -1.71
CA GLN A 56 35.96 19.61 -0.68
C GLN A 56 36.76 18.91 0.45
N VAL A 57 36.57 17.60 0.60
CA VAL A 57 37.26 16.74 1.59
C VAL A 57 38.44 15.98 0.98
N SER A 58 39.06 15.07 1.73
CA SER A 58 40.05 14.15 1.16
C SER A 58 39.39 13.05 0.30
N LEU A 59 40.03 12.61 -0.80
CA LEU A 59 39.48 11.53 -1.65
C LEU A 59 39.18 10.23 -0.87
N LYS A 60 39.96 9.95 0.19
CA LYS A 60 39.76 8.79 1.09
C LYS A 60 38.48 8.91 1.93
N GLU A 61 38.14 10.13 2.32
CA GLU A 61 36.95 10.46 3.11
C GLU A 61 35.70 10.42 2.25
N GLN A 62 35.72 11.09 1.09
CA GLN A 62 34.66 10.99 0.08
C GLN A 62 34.34 9.53 -0.27
N GLN A 63 35.35 8.73 -0.61
CA GLN A 63 35.14 7.31 -0.95
C GLN A 63 34.54 6.52 0.23
N ARG A 64 35.03 6.73 1.46
CA ARG A 64 34.52 6.06 2.66
C ARG A 64 33.03 6.35 2.89
N GLU A 65 32.60 7.58 2.65
CA GLU A 65 31.21 8.00 2.87
C GLU A 65 30.28 7.54 1.76
N ILE A 66 30.72 7.61 0.50
CA ILE A 66 30.05 6.95 -0.63
C ILE A 66 29.89 5.46 -0.33
N ASP A 67 30.94 4.80 0.15
CA ASP A 67 30.91 3.38 0.48
C ASP A 67 29.94 3.07 1.63
N ALA A 68 29.88 3.91 2.66
CA ALA A 68 28.93 3.78 3.76
C ALA A 68 27.49 3.97 3.29
N PHE A 69 27.22 5.01 2.49
CA PHE A 69 25.90 5.29 1.93
C PHE A 69 25.42 4.18 1.00
N LEU A 70 26.25 3.76 0.03
CA LEU A 70 25.92 2.66 -0.88
C LEU A 70 25.69 1.35 -0.11
N THR A 71 26.44 1.09 0.97
CA THR A 71 26.22 -0.10 1.79
C THR A 71 24.88 -0.04 2.52
N ALA A 72 24.53 1.10 3.13
CA ALA A 72 23.23 1.28 3.79
C ALA A 72 22.07 1.21 2.78
N ALA A 73 22.18 1.91 1.65
CA ALA A 73 21.16 1.96 0.60
C ALA A 73 20.96 0.60 -0.06
N LEU A 74 22.02 -0.07 -0.55
CA LEU A 74 21.91 -1.34 -1.27
C LEU A 74 21.44 -2.51 -0.39
N ASN A 75 21.62 -2.41 0.93
CA ASN A 75 21.09 -3.39 1.90
C ASN A 75 19.66 -3.09 2.37
N SER A 76 19.09 -1.93 2.02
CA SER A 76 17.70 -1.59 2.32
C SER A 76 16.69 -2.44 1.55
N LYS A 77 15.45 -2.51 2.04
CA LYS A 77 14.36 -3.25 1.38
C LYS A 77 14.07 -2.78 -0.07
N PRO A 78 13.97 -1.47 -0.38
CA PRO A 78 13.79 -1.01 -1.76
C PRO A 78 14.86 -1.54 -2.73
N TRP A 79 16.14 -1.49 -2.34
CA TRP A 79 17.23 -1.95 -3.20
C TRP A 79 17.37 -3.46 -3.29
N GLN A 80 17.00 -4.21 -2.24
CA GLN A 80 16.89 -5.67 -2.34
C GLN A 80 15.79 -6.08 -3.33
N ILE A 81 14.64 -5.40 -3.32
CA ILE A 81 13.54 -5.62 -4.28
C ILE A 81 14.00 -5.25 -5.70
N PHE A 82 14.61 -4.07 -5.86
CA PHE A 82 15.07 -3.58 -7.17
C PHE A 82 16.17 -4.46 -7.77
N TYR A 83 17.16 -4.89 -6.97
CA TYR A 83 18.17 -5.86 -7.40
C TYR A 83 17.56 -7.18 -7.87
N LYS A 84 16.62 -7.76 -7.10
CA LYS A 84 15.91 -8.99 -7.50
C LYS A 84 15.13 -8.80 -8.80
N PHE A 85 14.42 -7.67 -8.96
CA PHE A 85 13.70 -7.35 -10.19
C PHE A 85 14.64 -7.30 -11.41
N LEU A 86 15.78 -6.63 -11.32
CA LEU A 86 16.73 -6.52 -12.43
C LEU A 86 17.44 -7.85 -12.73
N ASN A 87 17.74 -8.64 -11.70
CA ASN A 87 18.32 -9.99 -11.83
C ASN A 87 17.32 -10.95 -12.52
N MET A 88 16.04 -10.95 -12.10
CA MET A 88 14.96 -11.70 -12.76
C MET A 88 14.72 -11.28 -14.22
N LYS A 89 15.06 -10.05 -14.57
CA LYS A 89 15.01 -9.52 -15.95
C LYS A 89 16.28 -9.80 -16.77
N GLY A 90 17.27 -10.50 -16.20
CA GLY A 90 18.50 -10.88 -16.90
C GLY A 90 19.43 -9.71 -17.21
N LEU A 91 19.33 -8.57 -16.50
CA LEU A 91 20.25 -7.46 -16.73
C LEU A 91 21.66 -7.83 -16.24
N GLN A 92 22.65 -7.74 -17.14
CA GLN A 92 24.06 -7.98 -16.84
C GLN A 92 24.55 -7.21 -15.59
N HIS A 93 24.05 -5.99 -15.39
CA HIS A 93 24.42 -5.14 -14.26
C HIS A 93 23.90 -5.66 -12.91
N ALA A 94 22.96 -6.60 -12.91
CA ALA A 94 22.40 -7.26 -11.73
C ALA A 94 22.81 -8.74 -11.61
N GLU A 95 23.78 -9.22 -12.39
CA GLU A 95 24.29 -10.59 -12.35
C GLU A 95 24.66 -11.02 -10.91
N ASN A 96 25.48 -10.22 -10.24
CA ASN A 96 25.87 -10.43 -8.84
C ASN A 96 25.94 -9.10 -8.08
N ARG A 97 26.02 -9.18 -6.75
CA ARG A 97 25.98 -7.99 -5.86
C ARG A 97 27.17 -7.05 -6.04
N ASN A 98 28.35 -7.54 -6.45
CA ASN A 98 29.54 -6.74 -6.63
C ASN A 98 29.49 -5.95 -7.94
N VAL A 99 29.08 -6.60 -9.04
CA VAL A 99 28.80 -5.93 -10.33
C VAL A 99 27.71 -4.89 -10.17
N PHE A 100 26.63 -5.23 -9.44
CA PHE A 100 25.54 -4.30 -9.16
C PHE A 100 26.00 -3.08 -8.34
N ARG A 101 26.79 -3.29 -7.27
CA ARG A 101 27.36 -2.18 -6.50
C ARG A 101 28.19 -1.26 -7.38
N LYS A 102 29.16 -1.79 -8.12
CA LYS A 102 30.04 -1.01 -9.00
C LYS A 102 29.26 -0.23 -10.04
N TRP A 103 28.21 -0.82 -10.62
CA TRP A 103 27.35 -0.14 -11.58
C TRP A 103 26.52 0.99 -10.96
N ILE A 104 25.96 0.79 -9.75
CA ILE A 104 25.23 1.85 -9.04
C ILE A 104 26.16 2.97 -8.57
N GLU A 105 27.37 2.64 -8.11
CA GLU A 105 28.42 3.60 -7.82
C GLU A 105 28.76 4.44 -9.06
N GLN A 106 28.98 3.78 -10.20
CA GLN A 106 29.28 4.41 -11.47
C GLN A 106 28.22 5.46 -11.89
N ILE A 107 26.97 5.05 -12.06
CA ILE A 107 25.94 5.92 -12.65
C ILE A 107 25.55 7.12 -11.77
N TRP A 108 25.86 7.06 -10.47
CA TRP A 108 25.52 8.08 -9.48
C TRP A 108 26.70 8.94 -9.02
N PHE A 109 27.88 8.36 -8.82
CA PHE A 109 29.03 9.03 -8.18
C PHE A 109 30.24 9.23 -9.10
N GLU A 110 30.30 8.63 -10.29
CA GLU A 110 31.33 8.96 -11.28
C GLU A 110 31.11 10.41 -11.78
N HIS A 111 32.19 11.18 -11.88
CA HIS A 111 32.12 12.58 -12.31
C HIS A 111 32.17 12.66 -13.84
N TYR A 112 31.29 13.46 -14.44
CA TYR A 112 31.24 13.76 -15.87
C TYR A 112 31.45 15.26 -16.14
N SER A 113 31.88 15.60 -17.35
CA SER A 113 32.13 17.00 -17.75
C SER A 113 30.86 17.65 -18.29
N ARG A 114 30.38 18.73 -17.67
CA ARG A 114 29.22 19.50 -18.19
C ARG A 114 29.56 20.44 -19.35
N SER A 115 30.85 20.73 -19.60
CA SER A 115 31.29 21.68 -20.63
C SER A 115 32.52 21.22 -21.42
N ARG A 116 32.29 20.59 -22.58
CA ARG A 116 33.28 20.30 -23.64
C ARG A 116 34.68 19.82 -23.16
N GLY A 117 34.73 19.05 -22.06
CA GLY A 117 35.94 18.38 -21.59
C GLY A 117 36.92 19.23 -20.76
N GLU A 118 36.55 20.43 -20.29
CA GLU A 118 37.49 21.28 -19.53
C GLU A 118 37.60 20.94 -18.03
N VAL A 119 36.54 20.44 -17.39
CA VAL A 119 36.54 19.99 -15.98
C VAL A 119 35.54 18.84 -15.82
N LEU A 120 35.92 17.75 -15.14
CA LEU A 120 34.97 16.78 -14.59
C LEU A 120 34.43 17.39 -13.29
N ASP A 121 33.22 17.91 -13.35
CA ASP A 121 32.71 18.90 -12.40
C ASP A 121 31.32 18.57 -11.84
N SER A 122 30.79 17.38 -12.15
CA SER A 122 29.46 17.00 -11.73
C SER A 122 29.27 15.49 -11.61
N SER A 123 28.50 15.04 -10.62
CA SER A 123 27.98 13.67 -10.53
C SER A 123 26.45 13.61 -10.59
N GLY A 124 25.87 12.45 -10.89
CA GLY A 124 24.41 12.28 -10.91
C GLY A 124 23.77 12.48 -9.53
N PHE A 125 24.49 12.05 -8.49
CA PHE A 125 24.09 12.18 -7.10
C PHE A 125 24.11 13.64 -6.64
N GLU A 126 25.20 14.36 -6.92
CA GLU A 126 25.29 15.81 -6.66
C GLU A 126 24.13 16.56 -7.32
N HIS A 127 23.88 16.33 -8.61
CA HIS A 127 22.81 17.01 -9.31
C HIS A 127 21.45 16.73 -8.67
N VAL A 128 21.05 15.47 -8.55
CA VAL A 128 19.71 15.12 -8.09
C VAL A 128 19.50 15.49 -6.62
N PHE A 129 20.47 15.18 -5.76
CA PHE A 129 20.31 15.30 -4.31
C PHE A 129 20.89 16.58 -3.71
N MET A 130 22.13 16.94 -4.06
CA MET A 130 22.87 18.01 -3.37
C MET A 130 22.57 19.40 -3.89
N GLY A 131 22.36 19.53 -5.21
CA GLY A 131 22.07 20.78 -5.87
C GLY A 131 23.32 21.56 -6.30
N GLU A 132 23.21 22.20 -7.45
CA GLU A 132 24.32 22.82 -8.18
C GLU A 132 23.86 24.13 -8.84
N PHE A 133 24.80 25.03 -9.15
CA PHE A 133 24.50 26.27 -9.85
C PHE A 133 24.82 26.19 -11.34
N ARG A 134 23.90 26.69 -12.18
CA ARG A 134 24.17 26.94 -13.59
C ARG A 134 24.01 28.41 -13.96
N THR A 135 24.83 28.84 -14.93
CA THR A 135 24.67 30.15 -15.58
C THR A 135 23.59 30.06 -16.64
N ALA A 136 22.49 30.80 -16.46
CA ALA A 136 21.39 30.83 -17.42
C ALA A 136 21.59 31.90 -18.51
N LYS A 137 20.80 31.80 -19.59
CA LYS A 137 20.68 32.88 -20.59
C LYS A 137 20.42 34.23 -19.88
N LYS A 138 21.15 35.28 -20.29
CA LYS A 138 21.28 36.60 -19.62
C LYS A 138 22.20 36.64 -18.37
N LYS A 139 23.19 35.74 -18.25
CA LYS A 139 24.23 35.71 -17.16
C LYS A 139 23.69 35.63 -15.72
N LYS A 140 22.42 35.29 -15.50
CA LYS A 140 21.85 35.11 -14.15
C LYS A 140 22.12 33.69 -13.64
N ARG A 141 22.58 33.56 -12.39
CA ARG A 141 22.76 32.26 -11.70
C ARG A 141 21.40 31.64 -11.38
N LYS A 142 21.26 30.33 -11.57
CA LYS A 142 20.07 29.55 -11.22
C LYS A 142 20.47 28.28 -10.51
N VAL A 143 19.61 27.79 -9.62
CA VAL A 143 19.72 26.42 -9.12
C VAL A 143 19.39 25.45 -10.25
N ASN A 144 20.23 24.43 -10.38
CA ASN A 144 20.04 23.24 -11.18
C ASN A 144 20.04 22.05 -10.20
N GLY A 145 19.33 20.97 -10.52
CA GLY A 145 19.22 19.89 -9.55
C GLY A 145 18.51 20.30 -8.26
N LEU A 146 18.87 19.70 -7.12
CA LEU A 146 18.23 19.83 -5.80
C LEU A 146 16.76 19.39 -5.82
N HIS A 147 16.55 18.08 -5.78
CA HIS A 147 15.24 17.42 -5.89
C HIS A 147 14.93 16.49 -4.68
N ASN A 148 15.61 16.70 -3.56
CA ASN A 148 15.46 15.92 -2.34
C ASN A 148 15.12 16.82 -1.12
N TRP A 149 14.14 16.39 -0.32
CA TRP A 149 13.63 17.18 0.80
C TRP A 149 14.56 17.22 2.02
N ILE A 150 15.46 16.25 2.19
CA ILE A 150 16.39 16.21 3.34
C ILE A 150 17.43 17.33 3.19
N ARG A 151 18.01 17.44 1.99
CA ARG A 151 18.93 18.56 1.66
C ARG A 151 18.22 19.91 1.67
N PHE A 152 16.97 19.96 1.21
CA PHE A 152 16.12 21.16 1.31
C PHE A 152 15.93 21.59 2.77
N TYR A 153 15.53 20.66 3.64
CA TYR A 153 15.36 20.90 5.08
C TYR A 153 16.67 21.41 5.73
N GLN A 154 17.81 20.76 5.44
CA GLN A 154 19.12 21.18 5.95
C GLN A 154 19.41 22.67 5.62
N PHE A 155 19.10 23.11 4.39
CA PHE A 155 19.25 24.51 3.98
C PHE A 155 18.25 25.47 4.63
N GLU A 156 17.04 25.04 4.97
CA GLU A 156 16.11 25.88 5.73
C GLU A 156 16.57 26.09 7.19
N GLN A 157 17.29 25.12 7.75
CA GLN A 157 17.78 25.17 9.13
C GLN A 157 19.06 26.01 9.29
N ASP A 158 19.92 26.09 8.26
CA ASP A 158 21.15 26.90 8.27
C ASP A 158 20.97 28.27 7.59
N ALA A 159 21.00 29.34 8.38
CA ALA A 159 20.92 30.71 7.87
C ALA A 159 22.13 31.11 6.99
N SER A 160 23.29 30.46 7.13
CA SER A 160 24.50 30.72 6.34
C SER A 160 24.31 30.35 4.86
N GLU A 161 23.41 29.40 4.58
CA GLU A 161 23.09 28.96 3.22
C GLU A 161 22.29 29.97 2.41
N ASN A 162 21.73 31.01 3.06
CA ASN A 162 20.97 32.07 2.39
C ASN A 162 19.88 31.45 1.47
N PHE A 163 19.13 30.51 2.04
CA PHE A 163 18.07 29.74 1.39
C PHE A 163 16.70 30.30 1.75
N HIS A 164 15.89 30.58 0.73
CA HIS A 164 14.57 31.18 0.89
C HIS A 164 13.54 30.40 0.07
N TYR A 165 12.67 29.67 0.77
CA TYR A 165 11.41 29.21 0.21
C TYR A 165 10.53 30.43 -0.16
N LYS A 166 9.73 30.31 -1.23
CA LYS A 166 8.89 31.42 -1.74
C LYS A 166 7.42 31.05 -1.89
N GLU A 167 7.15 29.92 -2.53
CA GLU A 167 5.80 29.39 -2.73
C GLU A 167 5.87 27.90 -3.06
N TYR A 168 4.81 27.17 -2.73
CA TYR A 168 4.49 25.90 -3.36
C TYR A 168 3.48 26.18 -4.50
N LYS A 169 3.56 25.43 -5.60
CA LYS A 169 2.64 25.55 -6.75
C LYS A 169 1.69 24.38 -6.90
N ASP A 170 2.17 23.17 -6.65
CA ASP A 170 1.38 21.95 -6.63
C ASP A 170 1.89 21.05 -5.50
N HIS A 171 0.97 20.48 -4.74
CA HIS A 171 1.22 19.52 -3.68
C HIS A 171 0.19 18.42 -3.88
N ARG A 172 0.67 17.20 -4.11
CA ARG A 172 -0.22 16.07 -4.36
C ARG A 172 -0.01 15.04 -3.26
N LYS A 173 -1.02 14.92 -2.40
CA LYS A 173 -1.15 13.87 -1.37
C LYS A 173 0.06 13.79 -0.41
N ASN A 174 0.70 14.91 -0.10
CA ASN A 174 1.85 15.06 0.81
C ASN A 174 3.11 14.21 0.47
N ILE A 175 3.16 13.60 -0.72
CA ILE A 175 4.28 12.76 -1.18
C ILE A 175 5.19 13.52 -2.16
N LEU A 176 4.66 14.54 -2.85
CA LEU A 176 5.42 15.32 -3.83
C LEU A 176 5.00 16.78 -3.80
N ALA A 177 5.99 17.67 -3.78
CA ALA A 177 5.78 19.12 -3.79
C ALA A 177 6.56 19.77 -4.94
N ALA A 178 5.93 20.73 -5.62
CA ALA A 178 6.53 21.55 -6.66
C ALA A 178 6.71 22.99 -6.15
N LEU A 179 7.94 23.38 -5.85
CA LEU A 179 8.28 24.58 -5.09
C LEU A 179 8.94 25.67 -5.96
N ARG A 180 8.82 26.94 -5.56
CA ARG A 180 9.78 28.01 -5.90
C ARG A 180 10.60 28.36 -4.68
N TYR A 181 11.88 28.59 -4.91
CA TYR A 181 12.84 28.99 -3.88
C TYR A 181 14.07 29.65 -4.50
N SER A 182 14.91 30.25 -3.67
CA SER A 182 16.23 30.75 -4.03
C SER A 182 17.28 30.32 -3.02
N TRP A 183 18.49 30.01 -3.50
CA TRP A 183 19.61 29.53 -2.69
C TRP A 183 20.86 30.34 -3.02
N ARG A 184 21.50 30.97 -2.03
CA ARG A 184 22.64 31.89 -2.20
C ARG A 184 22.39 32.91 -3.34
N GLY A 185 21.18 33.45 -3.45
CA GLY A 185 20.76 34.39 -4.50
C GLY A 185 20.58 33.80 -5.91
N ALA A 186 20.67 32.47 -6.09
CA ALA A 186 20.32 31.78 -7.33
C ALA A 186 18.85 31.34 -7.31
N GLU A 187 18.11 31.58 -8.39
CA GLU A 187 16.66 31.30 -8.46
C GLU A 187 16.34 29.88 -8.97
N LYS A 188 15.37 29.20 -8.34
CA LYS A 188 14.68 28.03 -8.91
C LYS A 188 13.19 28.36 -9.16
N PRO A 189 12.77 28.62 -10.42
CA PRO A 189 11.41 29.05 -10.75
C PRO A 189 10.36 27.93 -10.72
N LEU A 190 10.83 26.68 -10.62
CA LEU A 190 10.08 25.48 -10.28
C LEU A 190 11.06 24.35 -9.93
N GLY A 191 10.88 23.68 -8.79
CA GLY A 191 11.62 22.51 -8.38
C GLY A 191 10.71 21.51 -7.68
N SER A 192 10.59 20.32 -8.26
CA SER A 192 9.82 19.21 -7.72
C SER A 192 10.69 18.31 -6.84
N MET A 193 10.16 17.78 -5.75
CA MET A 193 10.84 16.78 -4.91
C MET A 193 9.83 15.87 -4.23
N PHE A 194 10.24 14.63 -3.95
CA PHE A 194 9.53 13.79 -3.02
C PHE A 194 9.61 14.38 -1.61
N ILE A 195 8.60 14.09 -0.79
CA ILE A 195 8.46 14.52 0.60
C ILE A 195 8.24 13.26 1.45
N GLY A 196 8.91 13.16 2.61
CA GLY A 196 8.76 12.03 3.54
C GLY A 196 9.44 10.73 3.13
N THR A 197 10.01 10.66 1.93
CA THR A 197 10.76 9.51 1.42
C THR A 197 12.15 9.40 2.05
N SER A 198 12.78 8.22 1.97
CA SER A 198 14.17 8.04 2.36
C SER A 198 15.12 8.18 1.17
N PRO A 199 16.42 8.52 1.40
CA PRO A 199 17.39 8.67 0.31
C PRO A 199 17.47 7.45 -0.60
N GLU A 200 17.43 6.25 -0.01
CA GLU A 200 17.47 5.00 -0.76
C GLU A 200 16.23 4.79 -1.64
N TYR A 201 15.06 5.30 -1.24
CA TYR A 201 13.84 5.20 -2.03
C TYR A 201 13.90 6.14 -3.24
N ASP A 202 14.23 7.42 -3.02
CA ASP A 202 14.40 8.41 -4.09
C ASP A 202 15.39 7.89 -5.15
N MET A 203 16.56 7.42 -4.70
CA MET A 203 17.64 6.93 -5.55
C MET A 203 17.21 5.68 -6.35
N ALA A 204 16.48 4.75 -5.74
CA ALA A 204 15.96 3.56 -6.43
C ALA A 204 14.94 3.94 -7.53
N ILE A 205 14.02 4.85 -7.21
CA ILE A 205 12.97 5.30 -8.15
C ILE A 205 13.58 6.08 -9.32
N PHE A 206 14.55 6.95 -9.08
CA PHE A 206 15.26 7.65 -10.15
C PHE A 206 16.12 6.70 -11.00
N THR A 207 16.75 5.68 -10.39
CA THR A 207 17.50 4.65 -11.14
C THR A 207 16.58 3.81 -12.03
N LEU A 208 15.41 3.40 -11.51
CA LEU A 208 14.39 2.68 -12.28
C LEU A 208 13.91 3.52 -13.49
N CYS A 209 13.68 4.82 -13.28
CA CYS A 209 13.31 5.70 -14.39
C CYS A 209 14.46 5.94 -15.37
N PHE A 210 15.71 6.04 -14.93
CA PHE A 210 16.86 6.13 -15.82
C PHE A 210 16.96 4.91 -16.75
N LEU A 211 16.76 3.69 -16.20
CA LEU A 211 16.68 2.46 -17.01
C LEU A 211 15.53 2.50 -18.02
N ALA A 212 14.33 2.92 -17.60
CA ALA A 212 13.17 3.05 -18.49
C ALA A 212 13.29 4.21 -19.50
N TRP A 213 14.18 5.17 -19.27
CA TRP A 213 14.37 6.35 -20.12
C TRP A 213 15.16 6.07 -21.39
N LEU A 214 15.93 4.97 -21.43
CA LEU A 214 16.79 4.62 -22.58
C LEU A 214 16.02 4.54 -23.90
N ASP A 215 14.71 4.27 -23.86
CA ASP A 215 13.81 4.26 -25.04
C ASP A 215 12.81 5.45 -25.09
N LYS A 216 12.63 6.25 -24.02
CA LYS A 216 11.59 7.29 -23.93
C LYS A 216 12.01 8.52 -23.11
N ARG A 217 11.65 9.72 -23.58
CA ARG A 217 11.96 11.01 -22.89
C ARG A 217 11.34 11.18 -21.50
N ASN A 218 10.31 10.41 -21.16
CA ASN A 218 9.56 10.47 -19.91
C ASN A 218 9.30 9.04 -19.40
N CYS A 219 9.39 8.89 -18.08
CA CYS A 219 9.08 7.68 -17.32
C CYS A 219 7.79 7.92 -16.53
N ASP A 220 6.67 7.36 -17.00
CA ASP A 220 5.38 7.46 -16.32
C ASP A 220 5.24 6.32 -15.30
N MET A 221 5.16 6.66 -14.02
CA MET A 221 4.98 5.70 -12.93
C MET A 221 3.76 6.04 -12.08
N LEU A 222 3.07 5.03 -11.58
CA LEU A 222 2.13 5.19 -10.49
C LEU A 222 2.84 5.03 -9.15
N ILE A 223 2.75 6.01 -8.27
CA ILE A 223 3.26 5.92 -6.89
C ILE A 223 2.08 6.19 -5.96
N THR A 224 1.83 5.23 -5.06
CA THR A 224 0.61 5.10 -4.22
C THR A 224 -0.69 5.07 -5.05
N THR A 225 -1.28 6.25 -5.32
CA THR A 225 -2.62 6.41 -5.90
C THR A 225 -2.67 7.57 -6.90
N ALA A 226 -1.55 7.92 -7.52
CA ALA A 226 -1.44 8.95 -8.55
C ALA A 226 -0.40 8.57 -9.61
N TYR A 227 -0.63 8.99 -10.85
CA TYR A 227 0.36 8.90 -11.92
C TYR A 227 1.29 10.12 -11.88
N TRP A 228 2.57 9.86 -12.14
CA TRP A 228 3.65 10.82 -12.07
C TRP A 228 4.55 10.64 -13.28
N MET A 229 4.89 11.75 -13.92
CA MET A 229 5.77 11.77 -15.08
C MET A 229 7.17 12.19 -14.62
N PHE A 230 8.16 11.31 -14.69
CA PHE A 230 9.55 11.64 -14.39
C PHE A 230 10.28 11.94 -15.70
N THR A 231 10.92 13.11 -15.77
CA THR A 231 11.87 13.40 -16.83
C THR A 231 13.26 13.12 -16.28
N CYS A 232 13.93 12.11 -16.82
CA CYS A 232 15.37 11.98 -16.71
C CYS A 232 16.06 12.64 -17.93
N ILE A 233 17.36 12.84 -17.82
CA ILE A 233 18.27 13.30 -18.88
C ILE A 233 19.53 12.45 -18.71
N THR A 234 20.26 12.16 -19.80
CA THR A 234 21.51 11.39 -19.75
C THR A 234 22.68 12.15 -20.37
N HIS A 235 23.86 11.92 -19.82
CA HIS A 235 25.16 12.43 -20.26
C HIS A 235 26.14 11.28 -20.05
N GLU A 236 26.77 10.81 -21.12
CA GLU A 236 27.92 9.87 -21.10
C GLU A 236 27.74 8.62 -20.20
N GLY A 237 26.52 8.10 -20.12
CA GLY A 237 26.19 6.86 -19.36
C GLY A 237 25.80 7.08 -17.89
N SER A 238 25.93 8.31 -17.37
CA SER A 238 25.52 8.69 -16.01
C SER A 238 24.08 9.22 -15.94
N VAL A 239 23.58 9.48 -14.73
CA VAL A 239 22.25 10.08 -14.45
C VAL A 239 22.34 11.58 -14.11
N PRO A 240 22.63 12.49 -15.07
CA PRO A 240 22.84 13.92 -14.85
C PRO A 240 21.58 14.72 -14.46
N SER A 241 20.38 14.16 -14.57
CA SER A 241 19.16 14.78 -14.06
C SER A 241 18.01 13.78 -14.04
N CYS A 242 17.29 13.66 -12.93
CA CYS A 242 15.98 13.03 -12.86
C CYS A 242 15.09 13.87 -11.93
N PHE A 243 13.90 14.25 -12.40
CA PHE A 243 12.93 14.98 -11.59
C PHE A 243 11.49 14.69 -12.02
N ALA A 244 10.59 14.69 -11.03
CA ALA A 244 9.16 14.55 -11.28
C ALA A 244 8.58 15.81 -11.96
N ARG A 245 7.53 15.63 -12.75
CA ARG A 245 6.78 16.71 -13.38
C ARG A 245 5.30 16.43 -13.22
N ASP A 246 4.54 17.51 -13.07
CA ASP A 246 3.10 17.44 -13.23
C ASP A 246 2.75 17.01 -14.66
N ARG A 247 1.90 15.98 -14.76
CA ARG A 247 1.23 15.61 -16.01
C ARG A 247 -0.09 16.36 -16.05
N MET A 248 -0.11 17.51 -16.73
CA MET A 248 -1.35 18.16 -17.11
C MET A 248 -2.20 17.17 -17.91
N ASP A 249 -3.39 16.85 -17.41
CA ASP A 249 -4.34 15.96 -18.09
C ASP A 249 -4.88 16.61 -19.38
N LYS A 250 -4.12 16.42 -20.47
CA LYS A 250 -4.67 16.43 -21.83
C LYS A 250 -4.96 14.97 -22.18
N GLY A 251 -6.26 14.64 -22.27
CA GLY A 251 -6.74 13.28 -22.38
C GLY A 251 -6.06 12.48 -23.50
N SER A 252 -5.15 11.58 -23.11
CA SER A 252 -4.59 10.56 -23.98
C SER A 252 -4.53 9.23 -23.21
N THR A 253 -5.21 8.24 -23.78
CA THR A 253 -5.21 6.86 -23.32
C THR A 253 -3.79 6.31 -23.45
N LEU A 254 -3.12 6.02 -22.33
CA LEU A 254 -1.77 5.48 -22.34
C LEU A 254 -1.81 3.98 -22.03
N GLN A 255 -1.51 3.16 -23.04
CA GLN A 255 -1.24 1.74 -22.84
C GLN A 255 -0.02 1.57 -21.93
N THR A 256 -0.10 0.56 -21.05
CA THR A 256 0.96 0.12 -20.14
C THR A 256 2.15 -0.47 -20.90
N THR A 257 2.95 0.39 -21.51
CA THR A 257 4.12 0.01 -22.33
C THR A 257 5.38 -0.25 -21.50
N LEU A 258 5.53 0.37 -20.32
CA LEU A 258 6.74 0.26 -19.48
C LEU A 258 7.15 -1.19 -19.15
N VAL A 259 6.18 -2.10 -19.03
CA VAL A 259 6.42 -3.53 -18.75
C VAL A 259 6.79 -4.32 -20.01
N GLN A 260 6.33 -3.89 -21.18
CA GLN A 260 6.66 -4.52 -22.47
C GLN A 260 8.02 -4.05 -22.99
N ASP A 261 8.35 -2.76 -22.82
CA ASP A 261 9.61 -2.21 -23.32
C ASP A 261 10.83 -2.81 -22.57
N LEU A 262 10.72 -2.98 -21.25
CA LEU A 262 11.70 -3.70 -20.43
C LEU A 262 11.76 -5.22 -20.70
N VAL A 263 10.81 -5.78 -21.45
CA VAL A 263 10.84 -7.17 -21.94
C VAL A 263 11.46 -7.26 -23.34
N SER A 264 11.47 -6.15 -24.10
CA SER A 264 12.19 -6.04 -25.38
C SER A 264 13.64 -5.56 -25.26
N TRP A 265 14.19 -5.42 -24.04
CA TRP A 265 15.59 -5.03 -23.82
C TRP A 265 16.56 -6.15 -24.22
N ASN A 266 16.79 -6.24 -25.53
CA ASN A 266 17.61 -7.28 -26.15
C ASN A 266 19.10 -6.89 -26.06
N SER A 267 19.97 -7.85 -25.75
CA SER A 267 21.41 -7.64 -25.49
C SER A 267 22.21 -7.13 -26.70
N SER A 268 21.58 -7.03 -27.88
CA SER A 268 22.19 -6.68 -29.16
C SER A 268 22.43 -5.19 -29.42
N THR A 269 21.98 -4.27 -28.56
CA THR A 269 22.12 -2.80 -28.78
C THR A 269 23.35 -2.17 -28.10
N GLN A 270 24.26 -2.97 -27.53
CA GLN A 270 25.50 -2.47 -26.94
C GLN A 270 26.45 -1.86 -27.99
N LYS A 271 26.52 -0.52 -28.03
CA LYS A 271 27.79 0.14 -28.36
C LYS A 271 28.71 0.03 -27.15
N LYS A 272 29.72 -0.83 -27.23
CA LYS A 272 30.76 -0.98 -26.19
C LYS A 272 31.37 0.38 -25.83
N PRO A 273 31.36 0.82 -24.56
CA PRO A 273 32.31 1.79 -24.06
C PRO A 273 33.71 1.16 -24.13
N THR A 274 34.67 1.86 -24.73
CA THR A 274 36.06 1.39 -24.78
C THR A 274 36.81 2.01 -23.60
N THR A 275 36.81 1.32 -22.46
CA THR A 275 37.56 1.76 -21.28
C THR A 275 38.51 0.65 -20.84
N THR A 276 39.80 0.89 -20.96
CA THR A 276 40.85 -0.02 -20.52
C THR A 276 40.86 -0.10 -19.01
N LEU A 277 40.48 -1.25 -18.44
CA LEU A 277 40.61 -1.50 -17.01
C LEU A 277 42.08 -1.68 -16.66
N ILE A 278 42.58 -0.90 -15.70
CA ILE A 278 43.83 -1.19 -15.00
C ILE A 278 43.47 -2.07 -13.82
N GLU A 279 43.95 -3.32 -13.82
CA GLU A 279 43.70 -4.26 -12.74
C GLU A 279 44.53 -3.88 -11.50
N GLY A 280 43.86 -3.88 -10.34
CA GLY A 280 44.47 -3.80 -9.03
C GLY A 280 43.67 -4.68 -8.07
N GLU A 281 44.24 -5.82 -7.69
CA GLU A 281 43.60 -6.77 -6.78
C GLU A 281 43.46 -6.17 -5.38
N TYR A 282 42.27 -6.29 -4.80
CA TYR A 282 42.02 -6.14 -3.37
C TYR A 282 41.20 -7.32 -2.88
N ASP A 283 41.84 -8.16 -2.08
CA ASP A 283 41.24 -9.29 -1.38
C ASP A 283 40.41 -8.79 -0.18
N TYR A 284 39.19 -9.32 -0.04
CA TYR A 284 38.21 -8.90 0.96
C TYR A 284 37.95 -9.95 2.07
N ASP A 285 38.57 -11.13 2.02
CA ASP A 285 38.38 -12.17 3.04
C ASP A 285 39.30 -12.00 4.27
N LYS A 286 39.09 -10.93 5.04
CA LYS A 286 39.61 -10.81 6.41
C LYS A 286 38.59 -10.25 7.40
N THR A 287 38.08 -11.13 8.26
CA THR A 287 37.43 -10.76 9.51
C THR A 287 38.50 -10.48 10.59
N PRO A 288 38.27 -9.55 11.55
CA PRO A 288 39.22 -9.30 12.63
C PRO A 288 39.13 -10.37 13.72
N ASP A 289 40.28 -10.89 14.14
CA ASP A 289 40.39 -11.80 15.28
C ASP A 289 39.89 -11.18 16.60
N SER A 290 39.29 -12.02 17.46
CA SER A 290 39.08 -11.71 18.88
C SER A 290 40.03 -12.54 19.75
N ILE A 291 40.73 -11.86 20.65
CA ILE A 291 41.79 -12.43 21.48
C ILE A 291 41.19 -13.09 22.74
N GLY A 292 41.73 -14.25 23.13
CA GLY A 292 41.73 -14.70 24.53
C GLY A 292 40.86 -15.91 24.84
N GLY A 293 41.37 -17.12 24.56
CA GLY A 293 40.76 -18.35 25.06
C GLY A 293 41.35 -18.81 26.40
N ALA A 294 40.57 -19.60 27.15
CA ALA A 294 41.09 -20.49 28.20
C ALA A 294 40.47 -21.89 28.03
N LYS A 295 41.32 -22.92 28.03
CA LYS A 295 40.94 -24.32 27.76
C LYS A 295 40.51 -25.04 29.04
N ALA A 296 39.56 -25.97 28.92
CA ALA A 296 39.62 -27.26 29.62
C ALA A 296 39.02 -28.38 28.76
N LYS A 297 39.67 -29.55 28.72
CA LYS A 297 39.19 -30.77 28.05
C LYS A 297 38.45 -31.66 29.07
N SER A 298 37.47 -32.44 28.64
CA SER A 298 37.44 -33.92 28.79
C SER A 298 36.09 -34.49 28.29
N THR A 299 36.02 -35.21 27.18
CA THR A 299 36.09 -36.69 27.01
C THR A 299 34.96 -37.53 27.65
N THR A 300 34.33 -38.38 26.81
CA THR A 300 33.53 -39.61 27.13
C THR A 300 32.28 -39.49 28.04
N GLY A 301 31.18 -40.24 27.82
CA GLY A 301 30.82 -41.17 26.75
C GLY A 301 29.82 -42.27 27.22
N LYS A 302 28.95 -42.72 26.31
CA LYS A 302 28.15 -43.99 26.32
C LYS A 302 27.01 -44.22 27.35
N ASN A 303 25.81 -44.36 26.78
CA ASN A 303 24.91 -45.53 26.82
C ASN A 303 24.02 -45.92 28.03
N PHE A 304 22.76 -46.25 27.67
CA PHE A 304 21.80 -47.19 28.29
C PHE A 304 21.22 -46.74 29.65
N GLU A 305 20.02 -47.16 30.10
CA GLU A 305 19.25 -48.38 29.77
C GLU A 305 17.70 -48.18 29.91
N LYS A 306 16.91 -49.14 29.41
CA LYS A 306 15.45 -49.29 29.67
C LYS A 306 15.23 -50.09 30.97
N SER A 307 14.05 -49.98 31.60
CA SER A 307 13.12 -51.12 31.89
C SER A 307 11.87 -50.65 32.69
N THR A 308 10.65 -51.05 32.28
CA THR A 308 9.72 -52.04 32.92
C THR A 308 8.92 -51.52 34.13
N THR A 309 7.61 -51.23 34.04
CA THR A 309 6.38 -52.10 33.94
C THR A 309 5.81 -52.59 35.28
N GLY A 310 4.47 -52.68 35.33
CA GLY A 310 3.65 -53.37 36.34
C GLY A 310 2.53 -52.49 36.92
N ASP A 311 1.36 -52.99 37.30
CA ASP A 311 0.59 -54.14 36.78
C ASP A 311 -0.87 -54.02 37.25
N GLU A 312 -1.77 -54.86 36.73
CA GLU A 312 -3.24 -54.78 36.90
C GLU A 312 -3.78 -54.99 38.33
N LYS A 313 -5.03 -54.54 38.57
CA LYS A 313 -6.06 -55.46 39.12
C LYS A 313 -7.51 -55.04 38.86
N SER A 314 -8.36 -56.07 38.72
CA SER A 314 -9.80 -56.02 38.40
C SER A 314 -10.64 -56.52 39.59
N THR A 315 -11.91 -56.09 39.68
CA THR A 315 -12.91 -56.70 40.57
C THR A 315 -14.34 -56.60 40.02
N THR A 316 -15.17 -57.60 40.31
CA THR A 316 -16.50 -57.89 39.73
C THR A 316 -17.36 -58.60 40.80
N VAL A 317 -18.71 -58.65 40.79
CA VAL A 317 -19.83 -58.06 40.00
C VAL A 317 -21.13 -58.21 40.87
N LYS A 318 -22.33 -57.87 40.36
CA LYS A 318 -23.71 -58.13 40.86
C LYS A 318 -24.41 -56.96 41.57
N ASP A 319 -25.72 -56.74 41.44
CA ASP A 319 -26.78 -57.25 40.51
C ASP A 319 -27.98 -56.25 40.56
N LEU A 320 -28.92 -56.36 39.61
CA LEU A 320 -30.33 -55.89 39.61
C LEU A 320 -30.77 -54.50 39.07
N GLU A 321 -31.74 -54.62 38.17
CA GLU A 321 -32.94 -53.82 37.89
C GLU A 321 -32.95 -52.72 36.80
N GLU A 322 -34.09 -52.72 36.10
CA GLU A 322 -34.33 -52.19 34.76
C GLU A 322 -35.27 -50.99 34.87
N SER A 323 -34.84 -49.84 34.36
CA SER A 323 -35.65 -48.61 34.35
C SER A 323 -35.44 -47.88 33.03
N THR A 324 -36.50 -47.79 32.23
CA THR A 324 -36.52 -47.04 30.97
C THR A 324 -36.64 -45.55 31.25
N THR A 325 -35.55 -44.81 31.07
CA THR A 325 -35.55 -43.34 31.05
C THR A 325 -35.33 -42.84 29.63
N GLU A 326 -36.04 -41.79 29.25
CA GLU A 326 -35.88 -41.10 27.97
C GLU A 326 -34.41 -40.68 27.77
N PHE A 327 -33.90 -40.85 26.56
CA PHE A 327 -32.66 -40.20 26.14
C PHE A 327 -32.98 -38.72 25.91
N ASP A 328 -32.84 -37.90 26.95
CA ASP A 328 -32.57 -36.48 26.76
C ASP A 328 -31.37 -36.36 25.81
N GLU A 329 -31.53 -35.64 24.69
CA GLU A 329 -30.39 -35.30 23.85
C GLU A 329 -29.37 -34.54 24.70
N PRO A 330 -28.07 -34.87 24.63
CA PRO A 330 -27.06 -34.15 25.40
C PRO A 330 -27.15 -32.66 25.05
N PRO A 331 -27.09 -31.75 26.05
CA PRO A 331 -27.21 -30.32 25.80
C PRO A 331 -26.18 -29.92 24.74
N PRO A 332 -26.57 -29.10 23.74
CA PRO A 332 -25.73 -28.83 22.58
C PRO A 332 -24.38 -28.31 23.05
N GLU A 333 -23.30 -28.98 22.65
CA GLU A 333 -21.93 -28.59 23.01
C GLU A 333 -21.76 -27.10 22.75
N PRO A 334 -21.21 -26.31 23.71
CA PRO A 334 -21.01 -24.89 23.50
C PRO A 334 -20.18 -24.69 22.24
N GLU A 335 -20.60 -23.76 21.37
CA GLU A 335 -19.80 -23.44 20.20
C GLU A 335 -18.42 -22.92 20.64
N PRO A 336 -17.34 -23.29 19.93
CA PRO A 336 -15.99 -22.93 20.33
C PRO A 336 -15.82 -21.41 20.28
N ASP A 337 -15.44 -20.82 21.41
CA ASP A 337 -15.14 -19.39 21.49
C ASP A 337 -13.78 -19.12 20.83
N ILE A 338 -13.81 -18.49 19.67
CA ILE A 338 -12.62 -18.07 18.93
C ILE A 338 -12.05 -16.84 19.64
N GLU A 339 -10.80 -16.89 20.12
CA GLU A 339 -10.21 -15.78 20.87
C GLU A 339 -10.01 -14.52 20.00
N ASP A 340 -10.08 -13.33 20.61
CA ASP A 340 -9.88 -12.04 19.90
C ASP A 340 -8.50 -11.93 19.24
N GLU A 341 -7.46 -12.55 19.82
CA GLU A 341 -6.13 -12.59 19.20
C GLU A 341 -6.07 -13.54 18.01
N ASP A 342 -6.86 -14.61 17.99
CA ASP A 342 -7.01 -15.49 16.84
C ASP A 342 -7.75 -14.78 15.70
N ILE A 343 -8.80 -14.01 16.01
CA ILE A 343 -9.49 -13.14 15.04
C ILE A 343 -8.49 -12.16 14.38
N LYS A 344 -7.64 -11.50 15.17
CA LYS A 344 -6.58 -10.61 14.65
C LYS A 344 -5.48 -11.36 13.90
N HIS A 345 -5.16 -12.58 14.31
CA HIS A 345 -4.17 -13.42 13.63
C HIS A 345 -4.67 -13.87 12.24
N ILE A 346 -5.88 -14.40 12.16
CA ILE A 346 -6.45 -14.83 10.89
C ILE A 346 -6.73 -13.64 9.97
N SER A 347 -7.21 -12.50 10.46
CA SER A 347 -7.44 -11.31 9.63
C SER A 347 -6.14 -10.80 8.99
N ARG A 348 -5.01 -10.82 9.71
CA ARG A 348 -3.68 -10.53 9.15
C ARG A 348 -3.29 -11.51 8.04
N ARG A 349 -3.57 -12.81 8.21
CA ARG A 349 -3.31 -13.85 7.18
C ARG A 349 -4.18 -13.63 5.94
N LEU A 350 -5.47 -13.38 6.12
CA LEU A 350 -6.42 -13.07 5.03
C LEU A 350 -5.99 -11.81 4.29
N ARG A 351 -5.64 -10.72 4.99
CA ARG A 351 -5.19 -9.47 4.36
C ARG A 351 -3.86 -9.64 3.63
N LYS A 352 -2.94 -10.47 4.12
CA LYS A 352 -1.71 -10.80 3.40
C LYS A 352 -1.98 -11.54 2.09
N ALA A 353 -2.92 -12.49 2.08
CA ALA A 353 -3.35 -13.19 0.87
C ALA A 353 -4.06 -12.24 -0.12
N ASP A 354 -4.90 -11.33 0.39
CA ASP A 354 -5.58 -10.30 -0.38
C ASP A 354 -4.60 -9.28 -1.01
N SER A 355 -3.58 -8.84 -0.26
CA SER A 355 -2.61 -7.84 -0.73
C SER A 355 -1.78 -8.33 -1.93
N ALA A 356 -1.47 -9.63 -1.99
CA ALA A 356 -0.75 -10.23 -3.12
C ALA A 356 -1.51 -10.07 -4.45
N ILE A 357 -2.84 -10.09 -4.43
CA ILE A 357 -3.68 -9.84 -5.62
C ILE A 357 -3.46 -8.42 -6.15
N LEU A 358 -3.24 -7.43 -5.29
CA LEU A 358 -3.03 -6.03 -5.71
C LEU A 358 -1.63 -5.84 -6.28
N GLU A 359 -0.62 -6.49 -5.70
CA GLU A 359 0.76 -6.49 -6.19
C GLU A 359 0.85 -7.05 -7.62
N ASP A 360 0.10 -8.12 -7.92
CA ASP A 360 0.10 -8.78 -9.24
C ASP A 360 -0.84 -8.13 -10.28
N TYR A 361 -2.03 -7.65 -9.87
CA TYR A 361 -3.10 -7.24 -10.80
C TYR A 361 -3.40 -5.73 -10.83
N GLY A 362 -2.82 -4.95 -9.91
CA GLY A 362 -2.77 -3.49 -9.98
C GLY A 362 -3.57 -2.75 -8.90
N TYR A 363 -3.84 -1.47 -9.17
CA TYR A 363 -4.11 -0.46 -8.15
C TYR A 363 -5.52 0.13 -8.21
N VAL A 364 -5.86 0.88 -7.15
CA VAL A 364 -7.06 1.73 -7.03
C VAL A 364 -6.62 3.17 -6.73
N GLY A 365 -7.00 4.11 -7.58
CA GLY A 365 -6.72 5.54 -7.44
C GLY A 365 -7.90 6.31 -6.84
N LEU A 366 -7.67 6.97 -5.71
CA LEU A 366 -8.71 7.62 -4.89
C LEU A 366 -8.66 9.16 -4.97
N ASN A 367 -9.83 9.80 -4.92
CA ASN A 367 -10.04 11.25 -4.85
C ASN A 367 -10.90 11.62 -3.63
N PHE A 368 -10.30 11.68 -2.45
CA PHE A 368 -10.99 12.03 -1.19
C PHE A 368 -11.73 13.38 -1.26
N GLN A 369 -11.14 14.40 -1.89
CA GLN A 369 -11.72 15.74 -2.03
C GLN A 369 -11.98 16.40 -0.66
N ASN A 370 -13.13 17.07 -0.46
CA ASN A 370 -13.41 17.80 0.77
C ASN A 370 -14.05 16.92 1.84
N ARG A 371 -13.86 17.30 3.10
CA ARG A 371 -14.61 16.72 4.22
C ARG A 371 -16.05 17.22 4.16
N SER A 372 -17.01 16.31 4.17
CA SER A 372 -18.44 16.59 3.97
C SER A 372 -18.99 17.63 4.95
N ALA A 373 -18.55 17.58 6.20
CA ALA A 373 -18.90 18.52 7.27
C ALA A 373 -18.59 20.00 6.97
N ASN A 374 -17.64 20.29 6.07
CA ASN A 374 -17.22 21.66 5.76
C ASN A 374 -17.91 22.24 4.52
N ALA A 375 -18.21 21.37 3.55
CA ALA A 375 -19.10 21.62 2.41
C ALA A 375 -19.29 20.29 1.66
N TYR A 376 -20.52 19.97 1.24
CA TYR A 376 -20.81 18.86 0.32
C TYR A 376 -20.32 19.17 -1.11
N ASN A 377 -19.00 19.26 -1.27
CA ASN A 377 -18.32 19.77 -2.46
C ASN A 377 -17.27 18.75 -2.92
N ALA A 378 -17.73 17.70 -3.60
CA ALA A 378 -16.89 16.65 -4.17
C ALA A 378 -17.18 16.48 -5.68
N PRO A 379 -16.78 17.43 -6.55
CA PRO A 379 -17.13 17.46 -7.98
C PRO A 379 -16.50 16.37 -8.85
N LYS A 380 -15.70 15.46 -8.27
CA LYS A 380 -15.09 14.29 -8.92
C LYS A 380 -15.57 13.01 -8.28
N LYS A 381 -15.42 11.89 -8.98
CA LYS A 381 -15.65 10.54 -8.43
C LYS A 381 -14.61 10.20 -7.37
N PHE A 382 -15.03 9.65 -6.24
CA PHE A 382 -14.17 9.11 -5.18
C PHE A 382 -13.22 8.05 -5.72
N ILE A 383 -13.74 7.06 -6.47
CA ILE A 383 -12.92 6.07 -7.17
C ILE A 383 -12.53 6.65 -8.55
N GLY A 384 -11.37 7.30 -8.61
CA GLY A 384 -10.87 7.97 -9.80
C GLY A 384 -10.38 7.04 -10.89
N THR A 385 -9.58 6.02 -10.53
CA THR A 385 -9.03 5.03 -11.47
C THR A 385 -8.97 3.65 -10.85
N VAL A 386 -9.16 2.60 -11.65
CA VAL A 386 -9.04 1.20 -11.24
C VAL A 386 -8.33 0.44 -12.34
N SER A 387 -7.41 -0.47 -11.99
CA SER A 387 -6.79 -1.38 -12.97
C SER A 387 -7.86 -2.25 -13.67
N PRO A 388 -7.97 -2.23 -15.02
CA PRO A 388 -8.91 -3.11 -15.73
C PRO A 388 -8.65 -4.59 -15.45
N LYS A 389 -7.37 -4.99 -15.37
CA LYS A 389 -6.94 -6.36 -15.03
C LYS A 389 -7.41 -6.81 -13.64
N LEU A 390 -7.56 -5.88 -12.70
CA LEU A 390 -8.11 -6.18 -11.38
C LEU A 390 -9.61 -6.47 -11.46
N LEU A 391 -10.34 -5.70 -12.27
CA LEU A 391 -11.77 -5.94 -12.51
C LEU A 391 -12.05 -7.21 -13.35
N GLU A 392 -11.08 -7.64 -14.15
CA GLU A 392 -11.10 -8.89 -14.92
C GLU A 392 -10.83 -10.14 -14.07
N ARG A 393 -10.32 -10.03 -12.83
CA ARG A 393 -10.19 -11.19 -11.94
C ARG A 393 -11.56 -11.82 -11.68
N LEU A 394 -11.60 -13.15 -11.63
CA LEU A 394 -12.83 -13.92 -11.58
C LEU A 394 -13.79 -13.49 -10.46
N THR A 395 -13.29 -13.23 -9.25
CA THR A 395 -14.11 -12.78 -8.11
C THR A 395 -14.63 -11.35 -8.26
N PHE A 396 -13.83 -10.43 -8.80
CA PHE A 396 -14.26 -9.06 -9.13
C PHE A 396 -15.31 -9.06 -10.25
N ALA A 397 -15.07 -9.81 -11.33
CA ALA A 397 -15.97 -9.92 -12.47
C ALA A 397 -17.31 -10.57 -12.11
N THR A 398 -17.29 -11.65 -11.32
CA THR A 398 -18.52 -12.31 -10.83
C THR A 398 -19.27 -11.44 -9.82
N PHE A 399 -18.57 -10.73 -8.92
CA PHE A 399 -19.18 -9.76 -8.02
C PHE A 399 -19.88 -8.62 -8.79
N LEU A 400 -19.19 -7.99 -9.75
CA LEU A 400 -19.78 -6.91 -10.58
C LEU A 400 -21.02 -7.39 -11.37
N ASN A 401 -20.94 -8.57 -11.98
CA ASN A 401 -22.03 -9.21 -12.71
C ASN A 401 -23.22 -9.56 -11.80
N LEU A 402 -22.95 -9.89 -10.53
CA LEU A 402 -23.95 -10.14 -9.50
C LEU A 402 -24.62 -8.83 -9.04
N THR A 403 -23.85 -7.78 -8.74
CA THR A 403 -24.37 -6.49 -8.24
C THR A 403 -25.06 -5.64 -9.31
N GLU A 404 -24.74 -5.81 -10.59
CA GLU A 404 -25.35 -5.08 -11.71
C GLU A 404 -26.89 -5.20 -11.73
N ASN A 405 -27.42 -6.37 -11.36
CA ASN A 405 -28.86 -6.68 -11.42
C ASN A 405 -29.70 -5.88 -10.41
N PHE A 406 -29.05 -5.31 -9.40
CA PHE A 406 -29.69 -4.57 -8.32
C PHE A 406 -29.62 -3.04 -8.53
N THR A 407 -29.20 -2.56 -9.71
CA THR A 407 -28.93 -1.12 -9.97
C THR A 407 -30.17 -0.25 -10.22
N LYS A 408 -31.40 -0.77 -10.10
CA LYS A 408 -32.63 -0.02 -10.45
C LYS A 408 -33.79 -0.22 -9.47
N SER A 409 -33.66 0.29 -8.24
CA SER A 409 -34.76 0.76 -7.36
C SER A 409 -36.06 -0.10 -7.29
N GLY A 410 -35.98 -1.42 -7.47
CA GLY A 410 -37.15 -2.31 -7.63
C GLY A 410 -37.95 -2.18 -8.95
N VAL A 411 -37.50 -1.40 -9.94
CA VAL A 411 -38.22 -1.10 -11.20
C VAL A 411 -37.54 -1.75 -12.44
N GLY A 412 -36.37 -2.34 -12.28
CA GLY A 412 -35.80 -3.22 -13.32
C GLY A 412 -36.62 -4.51 -13.50
N LYS A 413 -36.51 -5.16 -14.67
CA LYS A 413 -37.07 -6.51 -14.88
C LYS A 413 -36.40 -7.47 -13.89
N ARG A 414 -37.10 -7.83 -12.80
CA ARG A 414 -36.62 -8.76 -11.77
C ARG A 414 -36.15 -10.05 -12.48
N LEU A 415 -34.90 -10.43 -12.27
CA LEU A 415 -34.36 -11.67 -12.83
C LEU A 415 -35.23 -12.85 -12.42
N SER A 416 -35.29 -13.90 -13.25
CA SER A 416 -35.86 -15.15 -12.77
C SER A 416 -35.01 -15.69 -11.61
N SER A 417 -35.63 -16.33 -10.62
CA SER A 417 -34.92 -16.89 -9.47
C SER A 417 -33.78 -17.84 -9.89
N ARG A 418 -33.92 -18.50 -11.06
CA ARG A 418 -32.90 -19.37 -11.66
C ARG A 418 -31.69 -18.59 -12.19
N GLU A 419 -31.88 -17.44 -12.82
CA GLU A 419 -30.78 -16.58 -13.28
C GLU A 419 -30.05 -15.95 -12.10
N MET A 420 -30.80 -15.52 -11.08
CA MET A 420 -30.25 -14.98 -9.84
C MET A 420 -29.35 -16.01 -9.15
N GLN A 421 -29.85 -17.24 -8.96
CA GLN A 421 -29.08 -18.33 -8.34
C GLN A 421 -27.83 -18.71 -9.16
N ARG A 422 -27.90 -18.71 -10.50
CA ARG A 422 -26.70 -18.91 -11.35
C ARG A 422 -25.60 -17.87 -11.11
N LYS A 423 -25.97 -16.59 -10.91
CA LYS A 423 -25.00 -15.52 -10.61
C LYS A 423 -24.44 -15.65 -9.19
N ILE A 424 -25.27 -16.01 -8.22
CA ILE A 424 -24.86 -16.29 -6.83
C ILE A 424 -23.87 -17.47 -6.81
N ASP A 425 -24.19 -18.59 -7.45
CA ASP A 425 -23.31 -19.76 -7.48
C ASP A 425 -22.01 -19.50 -8.25
N ALA A 426 -22.02 -18.70 -9.32
CA ALA A 426 -20.80 -18.29 -10.02
C ALA A 426 -19.86 -17.45 -9.13
N PHE A 427 -20.41 -16.50 -8.35
CA PHE A 427 -19.64 -15.72 -7.39
C PHE A 427 -19.11 -16.59 -6.24
N LEU A 428 -19.97 -17.41 -5.62
CA LEU A 428 -19.57 -18.31 -4.53
C LEU A 428 -18.51 -19.34 -4.97
N ASN A 429 -18.56 -19.84 -6.21
CA ASN A 429 -17.51 -20.73 -6.72
C ASN A 429 -16.16 -20.00 -6.84
N ALA A 430 -16.14 -18.81 -7.46
CA ALA A 430 -14.94 -17.99 -7.56
C ALA A 430 -14.35 -17.63 -6.18
N VAL A 431 -15.22 -17.35 -5.21
CA VAL A 431 -14.89 -17.07 -3.81
C VAL A 431 -14.23 -18.30 -3.16
N PHE A 432 -14.88 -19.46 -3.18
CA PHE A 432 -14.39 -20.68 -2.51
C PHE A 432 -13.16 -21.32 -3.20
N GLU A 433 -12.95 -21.07 -4.49
CA GLU A 433 -11.72 -21.47 -5.19
C GLU A 433 -10.50 -20.65 -4.75
N SER A 434 -10.70 -19.44 -4.22
CA SER A 434 -9.63 -18.53 -3.81
C SER A 434 -8.77 -19.08 -2.66
N ASN A 435 -7.48 -18.75 -2.69
CA ASN A 435 -6.56 -19.09 -1.59
C ASN A 435 -6.95 -18.43 -0.26
N LEU A 436 -7.61 -17.27 -0.33
CA LEU A 436 -8.08 -16.52 0.83
C LEU A 436 -9.18 -17.29 1.58
N TRP A 437 -10.14 -17.88 0.85
CA TRP A 437 -11.21 -18.65 1.47
C TRP A 437 -10.78 -20.02 1.98
N LYS A 438 -9.74 -20.61 1.39
CA LYS A 438 -9.08 -21.80 1.95
C LYS A 438 -8.48 -21.49 3.33
N ILE A 439 -7.74 -20.38 3.45
CA ILE A 439 -7.20 -19.90 4.73
C ILE A 439 -8.29 -19.69 5.79
N LEU A 440 -9.44 -19.10 5.44
CA LEU A 440 -10.56 -18.93 6.37
C LEU A 440 -11.19 -20.27 6.76
N TYR A 441 -11.49 -21.14 5.78
CA TYR A 441 -12.12 -22.43 6.02
C TYR A 441 -11.25 -23.35 6.89
N ASP A 442 -9.95 -23.44 6.59
CA ASP A 442 -9.01 -24.25 7.36
C ASP A 442 -8.96 -23.77 8.82
N PHE A 443 -8.91 -22.45 9.05
CA PHE A 443 -8.95 -21.86 10.39
C PHE A 443 -10.25 -22.14 11.14
N LEU A 444 -11.42 -21.96 10.52
CA LEU A 444 -12.71 -22.22 11.17
C LEU A 444 -12.88 -23.71 11.49
N LYS A 445 -12.39 -24.59 10.62
CA LYS A 445 -12.38 -26.04 10.83
C LYS A 445 -11.44 -26.46 11.95
N GLU A 446 -10.22 -25.91 11.99
CA GLU A 446 -9.25 -26.11 13.08
C GLU A 446 -9.80 -25.59 14.42
N SER A 447 -10.57 -24.51 14.39
CA SER A 447 -11.27 -23.94 15.55
C SER A 447 -12.52 -24.73 15.97
N GLY A 448 -12.90 -25.82 15.27
CA GLY A 448 -14.04 -26.66 15.62
C GLY A 448 -15.43 -26.09 15.27
N VAL A 449 -15.52 -25.04 14.46
CA VAL A 449 -16.78 -24.39 14.08
C VAL A 449 -17.69 -25.40 13.37
N LYS A 450 -18.89 -25.64 13.91
CA LYS A 450 -19.81 -26.72 13.47
C LYS A 450 -20.15 -26.63 11.99
N GLN A 451 -20.36 -25.40 11.50
CA GLN A 451 -20.70 -25.07 10.12
C GLN A 451 -19.50 -25.25 9.16
N ALA A 452 -18.27 -25.38 9.68
CA ALA A 452 -17.03 -25.61 8.93
C ALA A 452 -16.55 -27.08 8.94
N LYS A 453 -17.39 -28.02 9.40
CA LYS A 453 -17.08 -29.47 9.44
C LYS A 453 -16.60 -30.03 8.10
N ASP A 454 -17.22 -29.58 7.00
CA ASP A 454 -16.77 -29.84 5.64
C ASP A 454 -17.06 -28.62 4.72
N VAL A 455 -16.36 -28.55 3.58
CA VAL A 455 -16.42 -27.41 2.67
C VAL A 455 -17.80 -27.23 2.00
N THR A 456 -18.57 -28.31 1.84
CA THR A 456 -19.93 -28.26 1.26
C THR A 456 -20.91 -27.70 2.28
N MET A 457 -20.84 -28.16 3.53
CA MET A 457 -21.58 -27.58 4.64
C MET A 457 -21.27 -26.09 4.81
N PHE A 458 -19.99 -25.72 4.80
CA PHE A 458 -19.57 -24.32 4.92
C PHE A 458 -20.06 -23.46 3.74
N ARG A 459 -19.97 -23.96 2.50
CA ARG A 459 -20.52 -23.26 1.32
C ARG A 459 -22.02 -23.08 1.40
N ASN A 460 -22.76 -24.08 1.89
CA ASN A 460 -24.21 -23.99 2.05
C ASN A 460 -24.60 -23.02 3.17
N TYR A 461 -23.88 -23.02 4.29
CA TYR A 461 -24.07 -22.05 5.38
C TYR A 461 -23.80 -20.62 4.92
N VAL A 462 -22.68 -20.38 4.23
CA VAL A 462 -22.34 -19.07 3.67
C VAL A 462 -23.34 -18.63 2.60
N LYS A 463 -23.88 -19.57 1.80
CA LYS A 463 -24.97 -19.27 0.89
C LYS A 463 -26.24 -18.84 1.63
N GLN A 464 -26.62 -19.55 2.69
CA GLN A 464 -27.79 -19.22 3.52
C GLN A 464 -27.67 -17.82 4.13
N ILE A 465 -26.64 -17.57 4.95
CA ILE A 465 -26.56 -16.34 5.76
C ILE A 465 -26.45 -15.07 4.91
N TRP A 466 -25.92 -15.16 3.68
CA TRP A 466 -25.74 -14.02 2.78
C TRP A 466 -26.81 -13.88 1.69
N PHE A 467 -27.37 -14.97 1.16
CA PHE A 467 -28.16 -14.94 -0.08
C PHE A 467 -29.58 -15.52 0.01
N ASP A 468 -29.93 -16.25 1.07
CA ASP A 468 -31.33 -16.64 1.26
C ASP A 468 -32.15 -15.39 1.63
N GLN A 469 -33.39 -15.34 1.12
CA GLN A 469 -34.25 -14.16 1.28
C GLN A 469 -35.14 -14.26 2.51
N TYR A 470 -35.12 -13.22 3.34
CA TYR A 470 -35.93 -13.12 4.56
C TYR A 470 -36.79 -11.83 4.56
N PRO A 471 -37.93 -11.78 5.28
CA PRO A 471 -38.76 -10.59 5.39
C PRO A 471 -38.00 -9.42 6.02
N HIS A 472 -38.17 -8.19 5.51
CA HIS A 472 -37.61 -7.02 6.16
C HIS A 472 -38.65 -5.92 6.35
N SER A 473 -38.87 -5.51 7.60
CA SER A 473 -39.94 -4.58 8.01
C SER A 473 -39.82 -3.17 7.44
N THR A 474 -38.71 -2.84 6.76
CA THR A 474 -38.41 -1.48 6.26
C THR A 474 -38.03 -1.41 4.77
N ALA A 475 -37.93 -2.56 4.10
CA ALA A 475 -37.74 -2.66 2.65
C ALA A 475 -39.07 -2.98 1.94
N SER A 476 -39.13 -2.80 0.62
CA SER A 476 -40.30 -3.16 -0.18
C SER A 476 -40.29 -4.65 -0.57
N GLY A 477 -40.33 -5.54 0.42
CA GLY A 477 -40.36 -7.00 0.26
C GLY A 477 -39.28 -7.72 1.08
N ASN A 478 -38.91 -8.92 0.63
CA ASN A 478 -37.83 -9.71 1.23
C ASN A 478 -36.47 -9.18 0.75
N THR A 479 -35.47 -9.22 1.64
CA THR A 479 -34.07 -8.84 1.40
C THR A 479 -33.14 -10.03 1.67
N SER A 480 -31.84 -9.83 1.53
CA SER A 480 -30.78 -10.77 1.94
C SER A 480 -29.60 -10.00 2.56
N GLY A 481 -28.72 -10.69 3.31
CA GLY A 481 -27.56 -10.03 3.92
C GLY A 481 -26.60 -9.42 2.89
N PHE A 482 -26.48 -10.03 1.72
CA PHE A 482 -25.72 -9.48 0.60
C PHE A 482 -26.37 -8.18 0.06
N GLU A 483 -27.70 -8.11 0.05
CA GLU A 483 -28.42 -6.89 -0.34
C GLU A 483 -28.20 -5.76 0.67
N GLN A 484 -28.37 -6.03 1.97
CA GLN A 484 -28.19 -5.04 3.03
C GLN A 484 -26.74 -4.51 3.16
N VAL A 485 -25.73 -5.35 3.01
CA VAL A 485 -24.31 -4.95 3.19
C VAL A 485 -23.69 -4.46 1.88
N PHE A 486 -23.72 -5.27 0.83
CA PHE A 486 -22.94 -5.01 -0.39
C PHE A 486 -23.69 -4.17 -1.42
N VAL A 487 -24.97 -4.46 -1.68
CA VAL A 487 -25.73 -3.85 -2.78
C VAL A 487 -26.20 -2.44 -2.47
N GLY A 488 -26.77 -2.29 -1.27
CA GLY A 488 -27.41 -1.09 -0.74
C GLY A 488 -28.92 -1.01 -0.99
N GLU A 489 -29.67 -0.55 0.01
CA GLU A 489 -31.12 -0.40 -0.02
C GLU A 489 -31.57 1.02 0.33
N ILE A 490 -32.69 1.48 -0.25
CA ILE A 490 -33.27 2.80 0.03
C ILE A 490 -34.49 2.66 0.93
N ARG A 491 -34.35 3.08 2.19
CA ARG A 491 -35.46 3.24 3.13
C ARG A 491 -36.11 4.61 2.93
N ARG A 492 -37.42 4.64 2.68
CA ARG A 492 -38.17 5.91 2.55
C ARG A 492 -38.45 6.49 3.93
N LYS A 493 -38.23 7.80 4.11
CA LYS A 493 -38.52 8.51 5.38
C LYS A 493 -40.02 8.70 5.64
N ASP A 494 -40.87 8.58 4.61
CA ASP A 494 -42.33 8.64 4.74
C ASP A 494 -43.05 7.53 3.93
N LYS A 495 -44.32 7.27 4.28
CA LYS A 495 -45.19 6.34 3.54
C LYS A 495 -45.80 6.96 2.28
N GLN A 496 -45.64 8.27 2.08
CA GLN A 496 -46.25 9.05 1.00
C GLN A 496 -45.27 9.52 -0.09
N GLY A 497 -43.96 9.27 0.05
CA GLY A 497 -42.93 9.53 -0.97
C GLY A 497 -42.56 11.01 -1.17
N LYS A 498 -42.75 11.88 -0.17
CA LYS A 498 -42.51 13.34 -0.26
C LYS A 498 -41.21 13.81 0.40
N GLN A 499 -40.61 13.04 1.30
CA GLN A 499 -39.28 13.33 1.85
C GLN A 499 -38.24 12.27 1.40
N GLY A 500 -37.01 12.73 1.14
CA GLY A 500 -35.91 11.89 0.62
C GLY A 500 -35.60 10.70 1.50
N GLY A 501 -35.15 9.60 0.90
CA GLY A 501 -34.82 8.37 1.63
C GLY A 501 -33.48 8.41 2.36
N VAL A 502 -33.16 7.31 3.05
CA VAL A 502 -31.81 6.97 3.51
C VAL A 502 -31.33 5.73 2.76
N VAL A 503 -30.09 5.74 2.29
CA VAL A 503 -29.40 4.57 1.74
C VAL A 503 -28.69 3.84 2.88
N ASN A 504 -29.03 2.57 3.10
CA ASN A 504 -28.27 1.65 3.94
C ASN A 504 -27.34 0.81 3.05
N GLY A 505 -26.19 0.37 3.56
CA GLY A 505 -25.29 -0.56 2.87
C GLY A 505 -24.24 0.11 1.97
N VAL A 506 -23.98 -0.48 0.79
CA VAL A 506 -22.93 -0.08 -0.15
C VAL A 506 -21.51 -0.16 0.45
N GLN A 507 -21.27 -1.09 1.39
CA GLN A 507 -20.05 -1.17 2.20
C GLN A 507 -18.87 -1.86 1.52
N ASN A 508 -18.76 -1.69 0.19
CA ASN A 508 -17.70 -2.26 -0.63
C ASN A 508 -17.33 -1.29 -1.77
N TRP A 509 -16.04 -1.00 -1.91
CA TRP A 509 -15.55 0.00 -2.85
C TRP A 509 -15.73 -0.41 -4.33
N VAL A 510 -15.82 -1.70 -4.65
CA VAL A 510 -16.07 -2.18 -6.02
C VAL A 510 -17.51 -1.90 -6.43
N ARG A 511 -18.48 -2.06 -5.50
CA ARG A 511 -19.86 -1.61 -5.71
C ARG A 511 -19.93 -0.09 -5.79
N PHE A 512 -19.27 0.64 -4.90
CA PHE A 512 -19.23 2.10 -4.94
C PHE A 512 -18.71 2.61 -6.28
N HIS A 513 -17.61 2.03 -6.79
CA HIS A 513 -17.09 2.29 -8.14
C HIS A 513 -18.10 1.99 -9.25
N GLN A 514 -18.82 0.86 -9.15
CA GLN A 514 -19.84 0.49 -10.13
C GLN A 514 -20.96 1.53 -10.20
N LEU A 515 -21.44 2.02 -9.05
CA LEU A 515 -22.47 3.04 -8.96
C LEU A 515 -21.95 4.39 -9.49
N GLU A 516 -20.80 4.88 -9.01
CA GLU A 516 -20.18 6.12 -9.51
C GLU A 516 -19.93 6.10 -11.02
N LYS A 517 -19.67 4.92 -11.61
CA LYS A 517 -19.41 4.77 -13.05
C LYS A 517 -20.68 4.63 -13.88
N GLY A 518 -21.66 3.85 -13.40
CA GLY A 518 -22.81 3.39 -14.17
C GLY A 518 -24.12 4.12 -13.90
N ASP A 519 -24.28 4.73 -12.72
CA ASP A 519 -25.50 5.42 -12.32
C ASP A 519 -25.32 6.95 -12.38
N LYS A 520 -26.34 7.65 -12.88
CA LYS A 520 -26.37 9.13 -12.98
C LYS A 520 -26.99 9.78 -11.76
N ASP A 521 -27.78 9.03 -10.99
CA ASP A 521 -28.43 9.48 -9.76
C ASP A 521 -27.57 9.18 -8.52
N PHE A 522 -26.37 8.61 -8.69
CA PHE A 522 -25.37 8.40 -7.64
C PHE A 522 -24.32 9.53 -7.67
N ASP A 523 -24.14 10.21 -6.55
CA ASP A 523 -23.24 11.37 -6.43
C ASP A 523 -22.51 11.37 -5.07
N TYR A 524 -21.18 11.30 -5.10
CA TYR A 524 -20.33 11.35 -3.92
C TYR A 524 -20.29 12.79 -3.36
N LYS A 525 -20.43 12.95 -2.04
CA LYS A 525 -20.56 14.28 -1.41
C LYS A 525 -19.34 14.71 -0.60
N GLY A 526 -18.47 13.79 -0.23
CA GLY A 526 -17.26 14.05 0.56
C GLY A 526 -17.00 12.93 1.57
N TYR A 527 -15.81 12.95 2.17
CA TYR A 527 -15.49 12.00 3.24
C TYR A 527 -15.90 12.57 4.59
N LYS A 528 -16.33 11.71 5.50
CA LYS A 528 -16.58 12.04 6.89
C LYS A 528 -15.33 11.79 7.72
N ASP A 529 -14.80 10.57 7.64
CA ASP A 529 -13.58 10.14 8.33
C ASP A 529 -12.75 9.14 7.48
N LEU A 530 -11.43 9.10 7.69
CA LEU A 530 -10.49 8.31 6.88
C LEU A 530 -9.46 7.56 7.73
N ARG A 531 -9.22 6.29 7.40
CA ARG A 531 -7.95 5.59 7.69
C ARG A 531 -7.14 5.50 6.41
N GLN A 532 -6.77 6.65 5.86
CA GLN A 532 -5.98 6.79 4.64
C GLN A 532 -6.60 5.99 3.46
N ASN A 533 -5.87 5.00 2.95
CA ASN A 533 -6.25 4.14 1.84
C ASN A 533 -6.76 2.75 2.31
N ILE A 534 -7.01 2.55 3.61
CA ILE A 534 -7.44 1.27 4.19
C ILE A 534 -8.95 1.24 4.39
N LEU A 535 -9.52 2.31 4.96
CA LEU A 535 -10.93 2.43 5.30
C LEU A 535 -11.36 3.90 5.13
N ALA A 536 -12.54 4.15 4.59
CA ALA A 536 -13.17 5.46 4.61
C ALA A 536 -14.65 5.37 4.99
N THR A 537 -15.11 6.39 5.71
CA THR A 537 -16.53 6.70 5.90
C THR A 537 -16.87 7.86 4.96
N LEU A 538 -17.79 7.62 4.02
CA LEU A 538 -18.14 8.54 2.94
C LEU A 538 -19.62 8.91 2.98
N ASP A 539 -19.90 10.18 2.67
CA ASP A 539 -21.24 10.67 2.41
C ASP A 539 -21.49 10.70 0.89
N PHE A 540 -22.69 10.29 0.49
CA PHE A 540 -23.14 10.27 -0.89
C PHE A 540 -24.66 10.51 -0.97
N THR A 541 -25.17 10.73 -2.19
CA THR A 541 -26.61 10.63 -2.47
C THR A 541 -26.85 9.65 -3.59
N TRP A 542 -27.88 8.82 -3.47
CA TRP A 542 -28.31 7.90 -4.53
C TRP A 542 -29.82 7.98 -4.71
N LEU A 543 -30.31 8.25 -5.93
CA LEU A 543 -31.75 8.33 -6.23
C LEU A 543 -32.50 9.33 -5.32
N LYS A 544 -31.84 10.45 -4.96
CA LYS A 544 -32.30 11.49 -4.01
C LYS A 544 -32.45 11.03 -2.54
N ALA A 545 -31.95 9.84 -2.20
CA ALA A 545 -31.73 9.43 -0.81
C ALA A 545 -30.31 9.83 -0.35
N GLU A 546 -30.17 10.15 0.92
CA GLU A 546 -28.89 10.43 1.59
C GLU A 546 -28.25 9.12 2.03
N GLY A 547 -26.95 8.93 1.81
CA GLY A 547 -26.23 7.73 2.23
C GLY A 547 -24.94 8.07 2.95
N GLU A 548 -24.67 7.35 4.05
CA GLU A 548 -23.37 7.32 4.73
C GLU A 548 -22.89 5.86 4.70
N THR A 549 -21.66 5.61 4.27
CA THR A 549 -21.12 4.23 4.24
C THR A 549 -19.66 4.18 4.67
N SER A 550 -19.35 3.21 5.53
CA SER A 550 -17.97 2.83 5.87
C SER A 550 -17.59 1.60 5.08
N MET A 551 -16.46 1.62 4.40
CA MET A 551 -15.97 0.48 3.62
C MET A 551 -14.44 0.35 3.69
N PHE A 552 -13.95 -0.88 3.56
CA PHE A 552 -12.55 -1.12 3.23
C PHE A 552 -12.24 -0.65 1.80
N ILE A 553 -11.01 -0.22 1.57
CA ILE A 553 -10.56 0.29 0.29
C ILE A 553 -9.39 -0.55 -0.22
N GLY A 554 -9.44 -0.92 -1.50
CA GLY A 554 -8.39 -1.75 -2.10
C GLY A 554 -8.35 -3.16 -1.50
N THR A 555 -9.49 -3.67 -1.07
CA THR A 555 -9.72 -5.10 -0.77
C THR A 555 -10.35 -5.80 -1.97
N SER A 556 -10.24 -7.12 -2.04
CA SER A 556 -11.07 -7.91 -2.96
C SER A 556 -12.47 -8.19 -2.39
N PRO A 557 -13.50 -8.41 -3.23
CA PRO A 557 -14.84 -8.78 -2.75
C PRO A 557 -14.82 -10.06 -1.89
N GLU A 558 -13.92 -11.01 -2.19
CA GLU A 558 -13.75 -12.20 -1.38
C GLU A 558 -13.10 -11.93 -0.01
N TYR A 559 -12.27 -10.89 0.14
CA TYR A 559 -11.74 -10.47 1.45
C TYR A 559 -12.85 -9.87 2.33
N ASP A 560 -13.63 -8.92 1.80
CA ASP A 560 -14.70 -8.26 2.56
C ASP A 560 -15.71 -9.31 3.06
N LEU A 561 -16.16 -10.19 2.16
CA LEU A 561 -17.07 -11.28 2.50
C LEU A 561 -16.48 -12.24 3.54
N ALA A 562 -15.17 -12.52 3.49
CA ALA A 562 -14.48 -13.39 4.44
C ALA A 562 -14.44 -12.79 5.85
N VAL A 563 -14.01 -11.53 6.00
CA VAL A 563 -13.91 -10.91 7.34
C VAL A 563 -15.29 -10.63 7.94
N TYR A 564 -16.29 -10.29 7.13
CA TYR A 564 -17.66 -10.14 7.62
C TYR A 564 -18.27 -11.51 8.03
N THR A 565 -17.99 -12.59 7.28
CA THR A 565 -18.40 -13.96 7.67
C THR A 565 -17.72 -14.42 8.96
N LEU A 566 -16.41 -14.17 9.11
CA LEU A 566 -15.66 -14.46 10.34
C LEU A 566 -16.28 -13.75 11.54
N CYS A 567 -16.55 -12.45 11.42
CA CYS A 567 -17.14 -11.66 12.50
C CYS A 567 -18.58 -12.08 12.83
N PHE A 568 -19.38 -12.48 11.83
CA PHE A 568 -20.72 -13.02 12.06
C PHE A 568 -20.67 -14.35 12.84
N ILE A 569 -19.71 -15.22 12.56
CA ILE A 569 -19.54 -16.49 13.28
C ILE A 569 -18.99 -16.25 14.70
N ALA A 570 -17.91 -15.48 14.83
CA ALA A 570 -17.19 -15.37 16.10
C ALA A 570 -17.80 -14.36 17.10
N ARG A 571 -18.48 -13.31 16.60
CA ARG A 571 -18.87 -12.12 17.37
C ARG A 571 -20.20 -11.53 16.87
N LEU A 572 -21.21 -12.38 16.63
CA LEU A 572 -22.57 -11.95 16.27
C LEU A 572 -23.08 -10.88 17.26
N GLU A 573 -23.61 -9.78 16.73
CA GLU A 573 -24.10 -8.60 17.47
C GLU A 573 -23.08 -7.91 18.41
N ASN A 574 -21.82 -8.31 18.37
CA ASN A 574 -20.76 -7.82 19.25
C ASN A 574 -19.60 -7.19 18.45
N ARG A 575 -18.65 -6.55 19.14
CA ARG A 575 -17.47 -5.94 18.51
C ARG A 575 -16.48 -7.00 18.08
N CYS A 576 -16.35 -7.19 16.77
CA CYS A 576 -15.28 -7.94 16.15
C CYS A 576 -14.11 -7.00 15.83
N GLN A 577 -13.01 -7.07 16.59
CA GLN A 577 -11.78 -6.35 16.28
C GLN A 577 -10.88 -7.20 15.38
N ILE A 578 -10.73 -6.79 14.12
CA ILE A 578 -9.76 -7.42 13.20
C ILE A 578 -8.49 -6.59 13.15
N GLU A 579 -7.33 -7.19 12.85
CA GLU A 579 -6.12 -6.46 12.48
C GLU A 579 -5.89 -6.50 10.96
N MET A 580 -5.78 -5.33 10.35
CA MET A 580 -5.64 -5.11 8.90
C MET A 580 -4.59 -4.04 8.65
N ASP A 581 -3.53 -4.40 7.91
CA ASP A 581 -2.45 -3.49 7.56
C ASP A 581 -1.77 -2.78 8.76
N GLY A 582 -1.88 -3.37 9.96
CA GLY A 582 -1.43 -2.82 11.24
C GLY A 582 -2.51 -2.04 11.99
N CYS A 583 -3.61 -1.65 11.35
CA CYS A 583 -4.75 -0.99 11.98
C CYS A 583 -5.77 -1.97 12.54
N SER A 584 -6.56 -1.53 13.52
CA SER A 584 -7.54 -2.39 14.23
C SER A 584 -8.97 -1.87 14.04
N PRO A 585 -9.53 -1.91 12.82
CA PRO A 585 -10.92 -1.52 12.58
C PRO A 585 -11.90 -2.44 13.31
N GLU A 586 -13.05 -1.90 13.70
CA GLU A 586 -14.10 -2.67 14.38
C GLU A 586 -15.27 -2.92 13.44
N ILE A 587 -15.72 -4.18 13.42
CA ILE A 587 -16.89 -4.65 12.69
C ILE A 587 -17.93 -5.09 13.73
N ILE A 588 -19.18 -4.69 13.55
CA ILE A 588 -20.34 -5.30 14.23
C ILE A 588 -21.26 -5.82 13.14
N VAL A 589 -21.53 -7.12 13.14
CA VAL A 589 -22.49 -7.74 12.21
C VAL A 589 -23.76 -8.05 12.98
N TYR A 590 -24.89 -7.50 12.54
CA TYR A 590 -26.19 -7.71 13.19
C TYR A 590 -26.87 -8.95 12.60
N GLY A 591 -27.52 -9.72 13.47
CA GLY A 591 -28.34 -10.85 13.06
C GLY A 591 -29.72 -10.42 12.56
N THR A 592 -30.43 -11.35 11.95
CA THR A 592 -31.88 -11.31 11.79
C THR A 592 -32.36 -12.76 11.81
N ASP A 593 -33.21 -13.09 12.77
CA ASP A 593 -33.71 -14.45 13.00
C ASP A 593 -35.07 -14.65 12.34
N GLU A 594 -35.16 -15.57 11.37
CA GLU A 594 -36.38 -15.91 10.64
C GLU A 594 -36.42 -17.43 10.40
N ASP A 595 -37.57 -18.07 10.63
CA ASP A 595 -37.78 -19.53 10.51
C ASP A 595 -36.73 -20.40 11.24
N GLY A 596 -36.27 -19.96 12.42
CA GLY A 596 -35.27 -20.68 13.23
C GLY A 596 -33.84 -20.63 12.67
N LYS A 597 -33.56 -19.68 11.78
CA LYS A 597 -32.24 -19.44 11.19
C LYS A 597 -31.84 -17.98 11.35
N THR A 598 -30.57 -17.74 11.68
CA THR A 598 -29.98 -16.40 11.69
C THR A 598 -29.34 -16.08 10.35
N TYR A 599 -29.63 -14.90 9.81
CA TYR A 599 -29.05 -14.36 8.59
C TYR A 599 -28.21 -13.11 8.89
N VAL A 600 -27.29 -12.75 7.98
CA VAL A 600 -26.62 -11.45 8.06
C VAL A 600 -27.64 -10.36 7.78
N GLY A 601 -27.77 -9.39 8.69
CA GLY A 601 -28.58 -8.19 8.53
C GLY A 601 -27.74 -6.97 8.16
N HIS A 602 -27.85 -5.92 8.95
CA HIS A 602 -27.01 -4.73 8.85
C HIS A 602 -25.56 -5.02 9.30
N LEU A 603 -24.60 -4.23 8.83
CA LEU A 603 -23.21 -4.25 9.31
C LEU A 603 -22.76 -2.84 9.64
N ALA A 604 -22.07 -2.66 10.77
CA ALA A 604 -21.44 -1.40 11.14
C ALA A 604 -19.92 -1.58 11.13
N LEU A 605 -19.25 -0.88 10.20
CA LEU A 605 -17.80 -0.80 10.11
C LEU A 605 -17.32 0.55 10.65
N SER A 606 -16.33 0.53 11.53
CA SER A 606 -15.71 1.74 12.09
C SER A 606 -14.18 1.69 12.05
N LEU A 607 -13.56 2.87 12.14
CA LEU A 607 -12.11 3.05 12.10
C LEU A 607 -11.34 2.34 13.22
N GLY A 608 -12.02 2.06 14.34
CA GLY A 608 -11.47 1.39 15.52
C GLY A 608 -10.22 2.03 16.13
N GLY A 609 -9.52 1.20 16.90
CA GLY A 609 -8.32 1.58 17.63
C GLY A 609 -7.10 1.79 16.72
N VAL A 610 -6.30 2.82 17.03
CA VAL A 610 -5.02 3.05 16.36
C VAL A 610 -3.93 2.31 17.13
N THR A 611 -3.48 1.17 16.60
CA THR A 611 -2.36 0.43 17.20
C THR A 611 -1.03 1.19 17.02
N SER A 612 0.02 0.72 17.70
CA SER A 612 1.39 1.19 17.48
C SER A 612 1.93 0.87 16.07
N THR A 613 1.43 -0.17 15.39
CA THR A 613 1.81 -0.51 14.00
C THR A 613 0.98 0.28 12.98
N CYS A 614 -0.29 0.55 13.28
CA CYS A 614 -1.17 1.47 12.52
C CYS A 614 -0.63 2.90 12.51
N THR A 615 0.10 3.30 13.55
CA THR A 615 0.89 4.55 13.54
C THR A 615 2.25 4.33 12.86
N ARG A 616 3.07 3.35 13.25
CA ARG A 616 4.45 3.20 12.73
C ARG A 616 4.61 2.91 11.23
N LYS A 617 3.56 2.51 10.51
CA LYS A 617 3.59 2.53 9.04
C LYS A 617 3.63 3.95 8.45
N TYR A 618 3.52 5.01 9.28
CA TYR A 618 3.36 6.43 8.90
C TYR A 618 4.19 7.40 9.78
#